data_AF-A0A812BPV1-F1
#
_entry.id   AF-A0A812BPV1-F1
#
_cell.length_a   1.000
_cell.length_b   1.000
_cell.length_c   1.000
_cell.angle_alpha   90.00
_cell.angle_beta   90.00
_cell.angle_gamma   90.00
#
_symmetry.space_group_name_H-M   'P 1'
#
loop_
_entity.id
_entity.type
_entity.pdbx_description
1 polymer ?
#
loop_
_entity_poly.entity_id
_entity_poly.type
_entity_poly.pdbx_seq_one_letter_code
_entity_poly.pdbx_strand_id
1 'polypeptide(L)'
;MAEVADKGGGDIKHVEDILKSTEKDDVKFRLLVGLIKADQVSNKDVVNTVLHLLVGGEFEIETNFIIQESQNVFFMLEVLKACPPTLQAEIWSVFTAMLKKSRRNLNACTEVGLIEHVLCMLENTDDVVADLLVEMLGVLASYSITVKELRMLFALLKAKDGQWTRNSVKLLSVLRQMPQRHGPDEFFSFPGKKGSFISLPPIRTWPYQNGWAFSCWIRLDPVTGVTVEKEKPYLYCFRTSKGVGYSAHFLGSSLVITSMKIKGKGFQHCVKYEFSPRKWYMVTICHVYYRWSRSELRCYVDGELVSFTDMSWLVSTNDVSKN
;
A
#
# COMPACT_ATOMS: atom_id res chain seq x y z
N MET A 1 -41.05 -30.23 22.11
CA MET A 1 -40.84 -28.77 21.93
C MET A 1 -39.56 -28.43 22.65
N ALA A 2 -38.44 -28.06 22.02
CA ALA A 2 -38.27 -27.37 20.75
C ALA A 2 -37.16 -28.01 19.91
N GLU A 3 -37.42 -28.14 18.60
CA GLU A 3 -36.39 -28.32 17.57
C GLU A 3 -35.54 -27.05 17.49
N VAL A 4 -34.23 -27.22 17.59
CA VAL A 4 -33.27 -26.20 17.18
C VAL A 4 -33.17 -26.29 15.66
N ALA A 5 -33.82 -25.35 14.99
CA ALA A 5 -33.74 -25.20 13.55
C ALA A 5 -32.33 -24.75 13.15
N ASP A 6 -31.58 -25.65 12.54
CA ASP A 6 -30.42 -25.35 11.73
C ASP A 6 -30.87 -24.52 10.51
N LYS A 7 -30.51 -23.24 10.50
CA LYS A 7 -30.72 -22.32 9.37
C LYS A 7 -29.35 -21.81 8.95
N GLY A 8 -28.79 -22.39 7.89
CA GLY A 8 -27.55 -21.88 7.31
C GLY A 8 -27.00 -22.57 6.06
N GLY A 9 -27.56 -23.68 5.58
CA GLY A 9 -27.09 -24.34 4.35
C GLY A 9 -27.88 -23.91 3.12
N GLY A 10 -27.67 -22.69 2.62
CA GLY A 10 -28.13 -22.33 1.28
C GLY A 10 -27.30 -23.08 0.24
N ASP A 11 -27.96 -23.81 -0.68
CA ASP A 11 -27.32 -24.59 -1.75
C ASP A 11 -26.64 -23.63 -2.74
N ILE A 12 -25.36 -23.28 -2.52
CA ILE A 12 -24.59 -22.34 -3.35
C ILE A 12 -24.33 -22.97 -4.71
N LYS A 13 -25.04 -22.51 -5.74
CA LYS A 13 -24.92 -23.02 -7.12
C LYS A 13 -24.28 -22.02 -8.06
N HIS A 14 -24.31 -20.73 -7.73
CA HIS A 14 -23.79 -19.67 -8.58
C HIS A 14 -22.74 -18.83 -7.85
N VAL A 15 -21.86 -18.23 -8.64
CA VAL A 15 -20.82 -17.31 -8.16
C VAL A 15 -21.40 -16.14 -7.37
N GLU A 16 -22.56 -15.63 -7.78
CA GLU A 16 -23.25 -14.55 -7.07
C GLU A 16 -23.61 -14.92 -5.63
N ASP A 17 -23.92 -16.20 -5.38
CA ASP A 17 -24.25 -16.70 -4.05
C ASP A 17 -22.98 -16.72 -3.18
N ILE A 18 -21.82 -17.06 -3.75
CA ILE A 18 -20.51 -16.98 -3.07
C ILE A 18 -20.26 -15.54 -2.61
N LEU A 19 -20.42 -14.58 -3.51
CA LEU A 19 -20.14 -13.17 -3.23
C LEU A 19 -21.12 -12.58 -2.19
N LYS A 20 -22.40 -12.94 -2.27
CA LYS A 20 -23.45 -12.50 -1.33
C LYS A 20 -23.40 -13.22 0.01
N SER A 21 -22.73 -14.37 0.09
CA SER A 21 -22.65 -15.13 1.34
C SER A 21 -21.91 -14.37 2.44
N THR A 22 -22.33 -14.61 3.69
CA THR A 22 -21.68 -14.09 4.91
C THR A 22 -20.53 -14.97 5.38
N GLU A 23 -20.16 -15.97 4.58
CA GLU A 23 -19.07 -16.90 4.89
C GLU A 23 -17.71 -16.19 4.92
N LYS A 24 -16.73 -16.83 5.55
CA LYS A 24 -15.35 -16.35 5.51
C LYS A 24 -14.74 -16.54 4.12
N ASP A 25 -13.77 -15.71 3.78
CA ASP A 25 -13.13 -15.74 2.46
C ASP A 25 -12.50 -17.11 2.14
N ASP A 26 -11.92 -17.80 3.12
CA ASP A 26 -11.37 -19.16 2.95
C ASP A 26 -12.43 -20.17 2.47
N VAL A 27 -13.67 -20.02 2.94
CA VAL A 27 -14.81 -20.85 2.52
C VAL A 27 -15.22 -20.45 1.10
N LYS A 28 -15.30 -19.15 0.82
CA LYS A 28 -15.67 -18.62 -0.51
C LYS A 28 -14.71 -19.09 -1.61
N PHE A 29 -13.41 -19.03 -1.36
CA PHE A 29 -12.41 -19.55 -2.29
C PHE A 29 -12.55 -21.07 -2.49
N ARG A 30 -12.78 -21.86 -1.42
CA ARG A 30 -13.00 -23.31 -1.53
C ARG A 30 -14.25 -23.66 -2.33
N LEU A 31 -15.34 -22.91 -2.15
CA LEU A 31 -16.56 -23.06 -2.93
C LEU A 31 -16.31 -22.78 -4.42
N LEU A 32 -15.55 -21.72 -4.73
CA LEU A 32 -15.16 -21.41 -6.10
C LEU A 32 -14.35 -22.55 -6.73
N VAL A 33 -13.40 -23.15 -5.99
CA VAL A 33 -12.67 -24.35 -6.46
C VAL A 33 -13.63 -25.51 -6.75
N GLY A 34 -14.66 -25.69 -5.91
CA GLY A 34 -15.71 -26.69 -6.12
C GLY A 34 -16.45 -26.47 -7.45
N LEU A 35 -16.88 -25.24 -7.72
CA LEU A 35 -17.57 -24.89 -8.97
C LEU A 35 -16.67 -25.06 -10.20
N ILE A 36 -15.38 -24.71 -10.11
CA ILE A 36 -14.41 -24.91 -11.20
C ILE A 36 -14.27 -26.40 -11.53
N LYS A 37 -14.11 -27.25 -10.51
CA LYS A 37 -13.99 -28.70 -10.71
C LYS A 37 -15.26 -29.34 -11.26
N ALA A 38 -16.42 -28.74 -11.00
CA ALA A 38 -17.70 -29.18 -11.53
C ALA A 38 -18.01 -28.62 -12.93
N ASP A 39 -17.14 -27.79 -13.51
CA ASP A 39 -17.35 -27.07 -14.78
C ASP A 39 -18.64 -26.21 -14.77
N GLN A 40 -18.97 -25.65 -13.61
CA GLN A 40 -20.20 -24.87 -13.37
C GLN A 40 -19.98 -23.35 -13.41
N VAL A 41 -18.78 -22.90 -13.78
CA VAL A 41 -18.39 -21.49 -13.74
C VAL A 41 -17.59 -21.12 -14.97
N SER A 42 -17.87 -19.95 -15.56
CA SER A 42 -17.12 -19.47 -16.70
C SER A 42 -15.74 -18.92 -16.28
N ASN A 43 -14.75 -18.98 -17.18
CA ASN A 43 -13.43 -18.39 -16.92
C ASN A 43 -13.51 -16.92 -16.47
N LYS A 44 -14.37 -16.13 -17.13
CA LYS A 44 -14.58 -14.72 -16.78
C LYS A 44 -15.09 -14.56 -15.35
N ASP A 45 -16.03 -15.40 -14.93
CA ASP A 45 -16.56 -15.35 -13.56
C ASP A 45 -15.52 -15.78 -12.54
N VAL A 46 -14.65 -16.75 -12.86
CA VAL A 46 -13.53 -17.12 -11.98
C VAL A 46 -12.59 -15.92 -11.76
N VAL A 47 -12.15 -15.25 -12.84
CA VAL A 47 -11.27 -14.09 -12.74
C VAL A 47 -11.93 -13.00 -11.89
N ASN A 48 -13.17 -12.64 -12.20
CA ASN A 48 -13.90 -11.61 -11.47
C ASN A 48 -14.07 -11.96 -9.99
N THR A 49 -14.38 -13.22 -9.67
CA THR A 49 -14.57 -13.66 -8.28
C THR A 49 -13.27 -13.64 -7.49
N VAL A 50 -12.19 -14.16 -8.07
CA VAL A 50 -10.86 -14.15 -7.43
C VAL A 50 -10.46 -12.72 -7.10
N LEU A 51 -10.55 -11.82 -8.09
CA LEU A 51 -10.19 -10.42 -7.90
C LEU A 51 -11.11 -9.74 -6.87
N HIS A 52 -12.41 -10.02 -6.91
CA HIS A 52 -13.38 -9.49 -5.95
C HIS A 52 -13.05 -9.89 -4.51
N LEU A 53 -12.74 -11.17 -4.28
CA LEU A 53 -12.37 -11.69 -2.96
C LEU A 53 -11.02 -11.15 -2.48
N LEU A 54 -10.06 -10.89 -3.38
CA LEU A 54 -8.79 -10.27 -3.01
C LEU A 54 -8.97 -8.83 -2.49
N VAL A 55 -9.85 -8.06 -3.12
CA VAL A 55 -10.01 -6.61 -2.83
C VAL A 55 -11.22 -6.28 -1.96
N GLY A 56 -12.03 -7.28 -1.61
CA GLY A 56 -13.21 -7.14 -0.76
C GLY A 56 -14.36 -6.38 -1.42
N GLY A 57 -14.52 -6.47 -2.74
CA GLY A 57 -15.53 -5.76 -3.50
C GLY A 57 -15.31 -5.83 -5.01
N GLU A 58 -16.08 -5.09 -5.80
CA GLU A 58 -15.92 -5.07 -7.26
C GLU A 58 -14.53 -4.57 -7.65
N PHE A 59 -13.78 -5.38 -8.41
CA PHE A 59 -12.41 -5.06 -8.78
C PHE A 59 -12.37 -4.00 -9.87
N GLU A 60 -11.60 -2.96 -9.62
CA GLU A 60 -11.30 -1.91 -10.59
C GLU A 60 -9.84 -1.50 -10.43
N ILE A 61 -9.04 -1.64 -11.49
CA ILE A 61 -7.60 -1.35 -11.42
C ILE A 61 -7.29 0.10 -11.03
N GLU A 62 -8.22 1.03 -11.25
CA GLU A 62 -8.05 2.45 -10.89
C GLU A 62 -8.55 2.80 -9.49
N THR A 63 -9.56 2.09 -8.99
CA THR A 63 -10.28 2.49 -7.76
C THR A 63 -10.27 1.42 -6.68
N ASN A 64 -10.43 0.14 -7.02
CA ASN A 64 -10.51 -0.94 -6.04
C ASN A 64 -9.61 -2.12 -6.42
N PHE A 65 -8.33 -2.00 -6.06
CA PHE A 65 -7.28 -2.96 -6.39
C PHE A 65 -6.36 -3.28 -5.20
N ILE A 66 -6.68 -2.78 -4.00
CA ILE A 66 -5.88 -3.01 -2.80
C ILE A 66 -6.31 -4.33 -2.16
N ILE A 67 -5.34 -5.22 -1.93
CA ILE A 67 -5.59 -6.49 -1.23
C ILE A 67 -6.00 -6.20 0.20
N GLN A 68 -7.16 -6.68 0.63
CA GLN A 68 -7.70 -6.42 1.97
C GLN A 68 -7.06 -7.32 3.03
N GLU A 69 -6.96 -8.61 2.71
CA GLU A 69 -6.37 -9.64 3.58
C GLU A 69 -5.25 -10.36 2.83
N SER A 70 -4.03 -10.30 3.36
CA SER A 70 -2.85 -10.91 2.71
C SER A 70 -3.03 -12.41 2.51
N GLN A 71 -3.71 -13.10 3.43
CA GLN A 71 -4.02 -14.52 3.34
C GLN A 71 -4.85 -14.91 2.10
N ASN A 72 -5.65 -14.00 1.53
CA ASN A 72 -6.44 -14.28 0.33
C ASN A 72 -5.56 -14.56 -0.89
N VAL A 73 -4.32 -14.08 -0.92
CA VAL A 73 -3.34 -14.44 -1.94
C VAL A 73 -3.04 -15.94 -1.91
N PHE A 74 -2.92 -16.53 -0.72
CA PHE A 74 -2.71 -17.98 -0.59
C PHE A 74 -3.91 -18.77 -1.13
N PHE A 75 -5.14 -18.33 -0.83
CA PHE A 75 -6.34 -18.99 -1.36
C PHE A 75 -6.48 -18.83 -2.88
N MET A 76 -6.06 -17.70 -3.45
CA MET A 76 -5.94 -17.53 -4.90
C MET A 76 -4.99 -18.58 -5.51
N LEU A 77 -3.85 -18.89 -4.87
CA LEU A 77 -2.94 -19.94 -5.36
C LEU A 77 -3.62 -21.31 -5.38
N GLU A 78 -4.48 -21.63 -4.41
CA GLU A 78 -5.25 -22.88 -4.43
C GLU A 78 -6.28 -22.91 -5.56
N VAL A 79 -6.90 -21.78 -5.90
CA VAL A 79 -7.77 -21.68 -7.08
C VAL A 79 -6.99 -21.93 -8.35
N LEU A 80 -5.82 -21.31 -8.51
CA LEU A 80 -4.99 -21.44 -9.71
C LEU A 80 -4.60 -22.89 -10.01
N LYS A 81 -4.41 -23.73 -8.98
CA LYS A 81 -4.14 -25.17 -9.15
C LYS A 81 -5.30 -25.93 -9.82
N ALA A 82 -6.52 -25.43 -9.72
CA ALA A 82 -7.70 -26.01 -10.36
C ALA A 82 -7.98 -25.42 -11.76
N CYS A 83 -7.25 -24.38 -12.17
CA CYS A 83 -7.49 -23.68 -13.43
C CYS A 83 -6.63 -24.23 -14.58
N PRO A 84 -7.14 -24.22 -15.83
CA PRO A 84 -6.31 -24.48 -17.01
C PRO A 84 -5.26 -23.36 -17.20
N PRO A 85 -4.14 -23.63 -17.94
CA PRO A 85 -3.05 -22.66 -18.11
C PRO A 85 -3.50 -21.30 -18.68
N THR A 86 -4.50 -21.28 -19.56
CA THR A 86 -5.06 -20.05 -20.14
C THR A 86 -5.69 -19.15 -19.08
N LEU A 87 -6.46 -19.72 -18.16
CA LEU A 87 -7.09 -18.99 -17.06
C LEU A 87 -6.07 -18.58 -16.00
N GLN A 88 -5.07 -19.43 -15.71
CA GLN A 88 -3.95 -19.04 -14.85
C GLN A 88 -3.22 -17.82 -15.41
N ALA A 89 -2.95 -17.80 -16.71
CA ALA A 89 -2.29 -16.68 -17.38
C ALA A 89 -3.07 -15.36 -17.26
N GLU A 90 -4.40 -15.41 -17.42
CA GLU A 90 -5.27 -14.25 -17.27
C GLU A 90 -5.22 -13.69 -15.84
N ILE A 91 -5.38 -14.55 -14.82
CA ILE A 91 -5.32 -14.14 -13.41
C ILE A 91 -3.94 -13.57 -13.06
N TRP A 92 -2.86 -14.24 -13.47
CA TRP A 92 -1.49 -13.78 -13.20
C TRP A 92 -1.18 -12.44 -13.86
N SER A 93 -1.69 -12.21 -15.08
CA SER A 93 -1.48 -10.95 -15.80
C SER A 93 -2.12 -9.78 -15.06
N VAL A 94 -3.38 -9.93 -14.64
CA VAL A 94 -4.10 -8.90 -13.88
C VAL A 94 -3.46 -8.70 -12.50
N PHE A 95 -3.15 -9.80 -11.80
CA PHE A 95 -2.51 -9.74 -10.50
C PHE A 95 -1.16 -9.03 -10.55
N THR A 96 -0.32 -9.32 -11.55
CA THR A 96 0.97 -8.64 -11.75
C THR A 96 0.79 -7.15 -12.02
N ALA A 97 -0.23 -6.75 -12.79
CA ALA A 97 -0.56 -5.35 -12.98
C ALA A 97 -0.97 -4.66 -11.67
N MET A 98 -1.76 -5.34 -10.81
CA MET A 98 -2.10 -4.85 -9.48
C MET A 98 -0.87 -4.65 -8.59
N LEU A 99 0.09 -5.60 -8.62
CA LEU A 99 1.31 -5.54 -7.84
C LEU A 99 2.22 -4.38 -8.26
N LYS A 100 2.42 -4.18 -9.57
CA LYS A 100 3.20 -3.04 -10.10
C LYS A 100 2.61 -1.69 -9.67
N LYS A 101 1.29 -1.62 -9.45
CA LYS A 101 0.57 -0.40 -9.11
C LYS A 101 0.60 -0.06 -7.61
N SER A 102 0.78 -1.04 -6.72
CA SER A 102 0.60 -0.86 -5.28
C SER A 102 1.71 -1.49 -4.45
N ARG A 103 2.44 -0.64 -3.69
CA ARG A 103 3.37 -1.13 -2.66
C ARG A 103 2.68 -1.85 -1.52
N ARG A 104 1.42 -1.51 -1.23
CA ARG A 104 0.62 -2.21 -0.20
C ARG A 104 0.34 -3.65 -0.62
N ASN A 105 0.08 -3.88 -1.91
CA ASN A 105 -0.13 -5.22 -2.44
C ASN A 105 1.18 -6.01 -2.47
N LEU A 106 2.30 -5.38 -2.83
CA LEU A 106 3.62 -5.99 -2.74
C LEU A 106 3.94 -6.42 -1.30
N ASN A 107 3.68 -5.55 -0.31
CA ASN A 107 3.82 -5.89 1.11
C ASN A 107 2.93 -7.07 1.51
N ALA A 108 1.65 -7.06 1.12
CA ALA A 108 0.73 -8.17 1.40
C ALA A 108 1.24 -9.51 0.82
N CYS A 109 1.88 -9.49 -0.35
CA CYS A 109 2.49 -10.67 -0.96
C CYS A 109 3.77 -11.11 -0.23
N THR A 110 4.57 -10.16 0.28
CA THR A 110 5.74 -10.46 1.11
C THR A 110 5.35 -11.10 2.44
N GLU A 111 4.26 -10.64 3.08
CA GLU A 111 3.76 -11.21 4.35
C GLU A 111 3.41 -12.71 4.24
N VAL A 112 2.89 -13.13 3.09
CA VAL A 112 2.56 -14.56 2.83
C VAL A 112 3.71 -15.34 2.18
N GLY A 113 4.89 -14.73 1.97
CA GLY A 113 6.03 -15.37 1.33
C GLY A 113 5.73 -15.82 -0.11
N LEU A 114 5.06 -14.97 -0.90
CA LEU A 114 4.63 -15.33 -2.25
C LEU A 114 5.81 -15.74 -3.17
N ILE A 115 7.00 -15.15 -3.00
CA ILE A 115 8.19 -15.53 -3.76
C ILE A 115 8.51 -17.02 -3.54
N GLU A 116 8.52 -17.49 -2.29
CA GLU A 116 8.80 -18.89 -1.97
C GLU A 116 7.84 -19.84 -2.67
N HIS A 117 6.54 -19.53 -2.60
CA HIS A 117 5.50 -20.33 -3.22
C HIS A 117 5.66 -20.40 -4.74
N VAL A 118 5.94 -19.26 -5.38
CA VAL A 118 6.10 -19.19 -6.84
C VAL A 118 7.36 -19.90 -7.31
N LEU A 119 8.48 -19.77 -6.59
CA LEU A 119 9.71 -20.50 -6.89
C LEU A 119 9.48 -22.02 -6.84
N CYS A 120 8.69 -22.52 -5.90
CA CYS A 120 8.33 -23.95 -5.82
C CYS A 120 7.42 -24.41 -6.99
N MET A 121 6.57 -23.53 -7.52
CA MET A 121 5.67 -23.88 -8.63
C MET A 121 6.39 -23.95 -9.98
N LEU A 122 7.42 -23.12 -10.19
CA LEU A 122 8.07 -22.91 -11.50
C LEU A 122 8.55 -24.18 -12.20
N GLU A 123 8.96 -25.23 -11.48
CA GLU A 123 9.45 -26.47 -12.10
C GLU A 123 8.36 -27.21 -12.89
N ASN A 124 7.10 -27.10 -12.45
CA ASN A 124 5.97 -27.90 -12.96
C ASN A 124 4.97 -27.08 -13.79
N THR A 125 5.25 -25.81 -14.01
CA THR A 125 4.33 -24.89 -14.70
C THR A 125 4.54 -24.92 -16.22
N ASP A 126 3.45 -24.67 -16.97
CA ASP A 126 3.48 -24.45 -18.41
C ASP A 126 4.40 -23.26 -18.79
N ASP A 127 4.96 -23.26 -20.01
CA ASP A 127 5.96 -22.27 -20.41
C ASP A 127 5.43 -20.82 -20.39
N VAL A 128 4.18 -20.61 -20.82
CA VAL A 128 3.54 -19.29 -20.86
C VAL A 128 3.28 -18.78 -19.44
N VAL A 129 2.75 -19.63 -18.58
CA VAL A 129 2.49 -19.26 -17.17
C VAL A 129 3.83 -19.04 -16.45
N ALA A 130 4.87 -19.79 -16.76
CA ALA A 130 6.20 -19.60 -16.20
C ALA A 130 6.79 -18.22 -16.55
N ASP A 131 6.58 -17.71 -17.77
CA ASP A 131 7.01 -16.35 -18.14
C ASP A 131 6.32 -15.28 -17.29
N LEU A 132 5.02 -15.42 -17.07
CA LEU A 132 4.24 -14.51 -16.21
C LEU A 132 4.68 -14.58 -14.75
N LEU A 133 4.94 -15.78 -14.23
CA LEU A 133 5.47 -15.97 -12.87
C LEU A 133 6.85 -15.32 -12.72
N VAL A 134 7.73 -15.46 -13.71
CA VAL A 134 9.07 -14.85 -13.72
C VAL A 134 8.99 -13.33 -13.76
N GLU A 135 8.08 -12.77 -14.58
CA GLU A 135 7.83 -11.33 -14.60
C GLU A 135 7.37 -10.83 -13.22
N MET A 136 6.40 -11.52 -12.62
CA MET A 136 5.84 -11.20 -11.31
C MET A 136 6.90 -11.31 -10.20
N LEU A 137 7.73 -12.34 -10.23
CA LEU A 137 8.88 -12.50 -9.33
C LEU A 137 9.86 -11.32 -9.43
N GLY A 138 10.10 -10.79 -10.63
CA GLY A 138 10.90 -9.59 -10.83
C GLY A 138 10.34 -8.37 -10.10
N VAL A 139 9.01 -8.20 -10.16
CA VAL A 139 8.31 -7.12 -9.44
C VAL A 139 8.42 -7.31 -7.93
N LEU A 140 8.18 -8.52 -7.41
CA LEU A 140 8.29 -8.80 -5.97
C LEU A 140 9.73 -8.63 -5.47
N ALA A 141 10.71 -9.21 -6.15
CA ALA A 141 12.10 -9.24 -5.68
C ALA A 141 12.79 -7.86 -5.76
N SER A 142 12.36 -7.01 -6.68
CA SER A 142 12.77 -5.59 -6.72
C SER A 142 12.14 -4.76 -5.60
N TYR A 143 11.02 -5.20 -5.02
CA TYR A 143 10.45 -4.60 -3.82
C TYR A 143 11.13 -5.11 -2.55
N SER A 144 11.11 -6.43 -2.32
CA SER A 144 11.73 -7.08 -1.17
C SER A 144 12.06 -8.54 -1.47
N ILE A 145 13.18 -9.02 -0.94
CA ILE A 145 13.56 -10.42 -0.99
C ILE A 145 14.34 -10.78 0.28
N THR A 146 13.96 -11.88 0.91
CA THR A 146 14.64 -12.42 2.09
C THR A 146 15.85 -13.26 1.69
N VAL A 147 16.74 -13.51 2.66
CA VAL A 147 17.88 -14.42 2.46
C VAL A 147 17.43 -15.84 2.07
N LYS A 148 16.29 -16.29 2.60
CA LYS A 148 15.72 -17.62 2.29
C LYS A 148 15.25 -17.69 0.84
N GLU A 149 14.44 -16.73 0.41
CA GLU A 149 13.94 -16.63 -0.98
C GLU A 149 15.09 -16.49 -1.98
N LEU A 150 16.10 -15.68 -1.66
CA LEU A 150 17.27 -15.51 -2.51
C LEU A 150 18.07 -16.82 -2.66
N ARG A 151 18.22 -17.59 -1.57
CA ARG A 151 18.83 -18.93 -1.61
C ARG A 151 18.03 -19.90 -2.47
N MET A 152 16.70 -19.87 -2.37
CA MET A 152 15.82 -20.70 -3.22
C MET A 152 15.97 -20.34 -4.69
N LEU A 153 16.00 -19.05 -5.03
CA LEU A 153 16.23 -18.58 -6.40
C LEU A 153 17.58 -19.07 -6.95
N PHE A 154 18.66 -18.92 -6.17
CA PHE A 154 19.98 -19.42 -6.59
C PHE A 154 20.05 -20.94 -6.70
N ALA A 155 19.28 -21.68 -5.88
CA ALA A 155 19.20 -23.12 -5.99
C ALA A 155 18.62 -23.57 -7.34
N LEU A 156 17.63 -22.84 -7.88
CA LEU A 156 17.08 -23.09 -9.22
C LEU A 156 18.01 -22.66 -10.37
N LEU A 157 19.02 -21.83 -10.09
CA LEU A 157 20.06 -21.46 -11.06
C LEU A 157 21.23 -22.45 -11.06
N LYS A 158 21.28 -23.38 -10.12
CA LYS A 158 22.34 -24.39 -10.05
C LYS A 158 22.07 -25.50 -11.05
N ALA A 159 23.06 -25.76 -11.91
CA ALA A 159 23.02 -26.91 -12.80
C ALA A 159 22.94 -28.23 -12.01
N LYS A 160 22.07 -29.14 -12.42
CA LYS A 160 22.01 -30.53 -11.97
C LYS A 160 22.52 -31.40 -13.12
N ASP A 161 23.50 -32.26 -12.85
CA ASP A 161 24.12 -33.13 -13.86
C ASP A 161 24.62 -32.39 -15.12
N GLY A 162 25.17 -31.19 -14.93
CA GLY A 162 25.69 -30.36 -16.01
C GLY A 162 24.62 -29.62 -16.84
N GLN A 163 23.34 -29.74 -16.50
CA GLN A 163 22.24 -29.06 -17.19
C GLN A 163 21.48 -28.13 -16.26
N TRP A 164 21.04 -26.98 -16.79
CA TRP A 164 20.18 -26.07 -16.06
C TRP A 164 18.76 -26.62 -16.01
N THR A 165 18.07 -26.40 -14.90
CA THR A 165 16.68 -26.83 -14.76
C THR A 165 15.77 -26.02 -15.68
N ARG A 166 14.55 -26.51 -15.89
CA ARG A 166 13.54 -25.78 -16.63
C ARG A 166 13.35 -24.39 -16.00
N ASN A 167 13.25 -23.36 -16.84
CA ASN A 167 13.07 -21.95 -16.44
C ASN A 167 14.26 -21.27 -15.74
N SER A 168 15.41 -21.93 -15.48
CA SER A 168 16.57 -21.27 -14.84
C SER A 168 17.05 -20.04 -15.61
N VAL A 169 17.11 -20.12 -16.95
CA VAL A 169 17.53 -18.99 -17.79
C VAL A 169 16.57 -17.80 -17.62
N LYS A 170 15.26 -18.05 -17.48
CA LYS A 170 14.24 -17.03 -17.28
C LYS A 170 14.48 -16.27 -15.96
N LEU A 171 14.93 -16.95 -14.91
CA LEU A 171 15.26 -16.35 -13.60
C LEU A 171 16.44 -15.36 -13.63
N LEU A 172 17.30 -15.39 -14.66
CA LEU A 172 18.32 -14.36 -14.83
C LEU A 172 17.71 -12.96 -15.04
N SER A 173 16.50 -12.90 -15.61
CA SER A 173 15.77 -11.62 -15.74
C SER A 173 15.38 -11.04 -14.37
N VAL A 174 15.01 -11.90 -13.41
CA VAL A 174 14.72 -11.51 -12.02
C VAL A 174 15.99 -10.95 -11.37
N LEU A 175 17.13 -11.62 -11.53
CA LEU A 175 18.44 -11.12 -11.05
C LEU A 175 18.78 -9.73 -11.60
N ARG A 176 18.44 -9.46 -12.87
CA ARG A 176 18.67 -8.15 -13.48
C ARG A 176 17.76 -7.07 -12.91
N GLN A 177 16.53 -7.41 -12.54
CA GLN A 177 15.54 -6.47 -12.02
C GLN A 177 15.72 -6.17 -10.53
N MET A 178 16.15 -7.14 -9.72
CA MET A 178 16.29 -6.98 -8.27
C MET A 178 17.07 -5.73 -7.81
N PRO A 179 18.20 -5.33 -8.44
CA PRO A 179 18.94 -4.14 -8.04
C PRO A 179 18.27 -2.82 -8.44
N GLN A 180 17.26 -2.86 -9.32
CA GLN A 180 16.55 -1.68 -9.82
C GLN A 180 15.48 -1.21 -8.82
N ARG A 181 15.86 -1.12 -7.54
CA ARG A 181 14.98 -0.64 -6.47
C ARG A 181 14.80 0.87 -6.61
N HIS A 182 13.56 1.34 -6.49
CA HIS A 182 13.24 2.76 -6.54
C HIS A 182 12.67 3.22 -5.20
N GLY A 183 13.24 4.28 -4.62
CA GLY A 183 12.80 4.87 -3.36
C GLY A 183 13.69 4.51 -2.17
N PRO A 184 13.24 4.81 -0.94
CA PRO A 184 14.03 4.58 0.27
C PRO A 184 14.14 3.09 0.60
N ASP A 185 15.24 2.70 1.24
CA ASP A 185 15.48 1.34 1.74
C ASP A 185 14.47 0.96 2.84
N GLU A 186 14.15 1.91 3.71
CA GLU A 186 13.26 1.74 4.86
C GLU A 186 12.25 2.88 4.93
N PHE A 187 11.00 2.57 5.27
CA PHE A 187 9.95 3.58 5.42
C PHE A 187 8.83 3.11 6.35
N PHE A 188 8.13 4.06 6.98
CA PHE A 188 6.90 3.79 7.69
C PHE A 188 5.70 3.86 6.73
N SER A 189 4.83 2.85 6.79
CA SER A 189 3.58 2.82 6.02
C SER A 189 2.40 3.12 6.94
N PHE A 190 1.62 4.16 6.62
CA PHE A 190 0.41 4.53 7.36
C PHE A 190 -0.82 4.21 6.51
N PRO A 191 -1.57 3.14 6.81
CA PRO A 191 -2.71 2.71 5.99
C PRO A 191 -3.95 3.60 6.13
N GLY A 192 -3.92 4.63 6.98
CA GLY A 192 -5.08 5.50 7.26
C GLY A 192 -6.06 4.91 8.28
N LYS A 193 -5.76 3.73 8.87
CA LYS A 193 -6.58 3.11 9.92
C LYS A 193 -6.35 3.80 11.27
N LYS A 194 -7.32 3.73 12.19
CA LYS A 194 -7.16 4.23 13.57
C LYS A 194 -5.88 3.67 14.19
N GLY A 195 -5.08 4.53 14.82
CA GLY A 195 -3.78 4.14 15.39
C GLY A 195 -2.59 4.21 14.42
N SER A 196 -2.80 4.55 13.14
CA SER A 196 -1.72 4.65 12.14
C SER A 196 -1.01 6.01 12.22
N PHE A 197 -0.20 6.23 13.25
CA PHE A 197 0.63 7.44 13.39
C PHE A 197 1.85 7.17 14.26
N ILE A 198 2.86 8.03 14.14
CA ILE A 198 3.97 8.08 15.10
C ILE A 198 3.61 9.10 16.18
N SER A 199 3.52 8.63 17.42
CA SER A 199 3.35 9.49 18.58
C SER A 199 4.71 9.95 19.09
N LEU A 200 4.93 11.26 19.13
CA LEU A 200 6.11 11.82 19.80
C LEU A 200 5.77 12.07 21.28
N PRO A 201 6.69 11.81 22.22
CA PRO A 201 6.54 12.26 23.59
C PRO A 201 6.29 13.78 23.65
N PRO A 202 5.54 14.28 24.65
CA PRO A 202 5.31 15.72 24.78
C PRO A 202 6.63 16.48 24.80
N ILE A 203 6.77 17.43 23.88
CA ILE A 203 7.94 18.30 23.82
C ILE A 203 7.77 19.35 24.91
N ARG A 204 8.55 19.21 25.99
CA ARG A 204 8.47 20.04 27.20
C ARG A 204 8.60 21.54 26.91
N THR A 205 9.47 21.89 25.97
CA THR A 205 9.69 23.27 25.52
C THR A 205 9.88 23.28 24.01
N TRP A 206 8.99 23.97 23.30
CA TRP A 206 9.23 24.31 21.90
C TRP A 206 10.38 25.32 21.82
N PRO A 207 11.24 25.29 20.78
CA PRO A 207 12.29 26.30 20.61
C PRO A 207 11.68 27.70 20.68
N TYR A 208 11.98 28.45 21.73
CA TYR A 208 11.47 29.79 21.93
C TYR A 208 12.29 30.76 21.07
N GLN A 209 11.60 31.62 20.30
CA GLN A 209 12.19 32.71 19.49
C GLN A 209 13.12 32.32 18.34
N ASN A 210 13.26 31.04 18.03
CA ASN A 210 13.99 30.59 16.85
C ASN A 210 12.99 29.93 15.90
N GLY A 211 13.06 30.29 14.63
CA GLY A 211 12.38 29.55 13.59
C GLY A 211 12.70 28.05 13.69
N TRP A 212 11.87 27.21 13.07
CA TRP A 212 12.06 25.76 13.07
C TRP A 212 11.75 25.20 11.70
N ALA A 213 12.32 24.04 11.41
CA ALA A 213 12.07 23.33 10.17
C ALA A 213 11.61 21.89 10.45
N PHE A 214 10.72 21.40 9.61
CA PHE A 214 10.36 20.00 9.50
C PHE A 214 10.80 19.50 8.13
N SER A 215 11.53 18.39 8.08
CA SER A 215 11.99 17.79 6.83
C SER A 215 11.76 16.29 6.87
N CYS A 216 11.17 15.75 5.80
CA CYS A 216 10.99 14.31 5.63
C CYS A 216 10.79 13.93 4.16
N TRP A 217 11.04 12.67 3.86
CA TRP A 217 10.58 12.05 2.62
C TRP A 217 9.15 11.56 2.78
N ILE A 218 8.30 11.84 1.80
CA ILE A 218 6.90 11.42 1.78
C ILE A 218 6.53 10.79 0.45
N ARG A 219 5.53 9.92 0.51
CA ARG A 219 4.85 9.36 -0.66
C ARG A 219 3.37 9.26 -0.33
N LEU A 220 2.55 9.90 -1.14
CA LEU A 220 1.10 9.74 -1.05
C LEU A 220 0.69 8.47 -1.80
N ASP A 221 -0.03 7.57 -1.14
CA ASP A 221 -0.58 6.37 -1.77
C ASP A 221 -2.10 6.31 -1.55
N PRO A 222 -2.86 7.17 -2.23
CA PRO A 222 -4.30 7.23 -2.07
C PRO A 222 -4.96 5.94 -2.60
N VAL A 223 -5.85 5.37 -1.79
CA VAL A 223 -6.58 4.13 -2.11
C VAL A 223 -7.58 4.37 -3.24
N THR A 224 -8.24 5.53 -3.21
CA THR A 224 -9.16 6.05 -4.24
C THR A 224 -9.11 7.58 -4.24
N GLY A 225 -9.31 8.23 -5.39
CA GLY A 225 -9.32 9.69 -5.47
C GLY A 225 -10.37 10.37 -4.58
N VAL A 226 -11.49 9.69 -4.31
CA VAL A 226 -12.65 10.25 -3.59
C VAL A 226 -12.45 10.31 -2.06
N THR A 227 -11.64 9.42 -1.48
CA THR A 227 -11.52 9.33 -0.01
C THR A 227 -10.52 10.33 0.58
N VAL A 228 -9.53 10.76 -0.21
CA VAL A 228 -8.47 11.69 0.23
C VAL A 228 -9.03 13.04 0.66
N GLU A 229 -10.06 13.54 -0.02
CA GLU A 229 -10.70 14.82 0.30
C GLU A 229 -11.40 14.80 1.67
N LYS A 230 -11.93 13.64 2.07
CA LYS A 230 -12.64 13.47 3.35
C LYS A 230 -11.68 13.25 4.52
N GLU A 231 -10.55 12.57 4.33
CA GLU A 231 -9.71 12.08 5.43
C GLU A 231 -8.67 13.09 5.96
N LYS A 232 -8.31 14.12 5.18
CA LYS A 232 -7.30 15.14 5.56
C LYS A 232 -6.04 14.53 6.20
N PRO A 233 -5.28 13.69 5.48
CA PRO A 233 -4.15 12.99 6.09
C PRO A 233 -3.08 13.99 6.54
N TYR A 234 -2.75 13.95 7.82
CA TYR A 234 -1.77 14.83 8.43
C TYR A 234 -0.36 14.33 8.18
N LEU A 235 0.50 15.23 7.70
CA LEU A 235 1.94 15.03 7.66
C LEU A 235 2.54 15.19 9.07
N TYR A 236 2.11 16.23 9.79
CA TYR A 236 2.39 16.40 11.21
C TYR A 236 1.28 17.20 11.90
N CYS A 237 1.11 16.98 13.20
CA CYS A 237 0.23 17.77 14.06
C CYS A 237 0.92 18.04 15.39
N PHE A 238 1.56 19.21 15.50
CA PHE A 238 2.24 19.69 16.71
C PHE A 238 1.34 20.73 17.39
N ARG A 239 0.23 20.26 17.97
CA ARG A 239 -0.75 21.10 18.66
C ARG A 239 -0.90 20.68 20.12
N THR A 240 -1.12 21.67 20.97
CA THR A 240 -1.53 21.50 22.36
C THR A 240 -2.96 20.95 22.44
N SER A 241 -3.37 20.48 23.62
CA SER A 241 -4.76 20.06 23.90
C SER A 241 -5.79 21.16 23.64
N LYS A 242 -5.40 22.44 23.68
CA LYS A 242 -6.26 23.58 23.34
C LYS A 242 -6.34 23.87 21.84
N GLY A 243 -5.65 23.10 20.99
CA GLY A 243 -5.61 23.26 19.53
C GLY A 243 -4.66 24.35 19.02
N VAL A 244 -3.81 24.90 19.90
CA VAL A 244 -2.77 25.90 19.58
C VAL A 244 -1.51 25.18 19.13
N GLY A 245 -0.89 25.61 18.03
CA GLY A 245 0.32 24.99 17.49
C GLY A 245 0.35 24.96 15.97
N TYR A 246 1.11 24.03 15.41
CA TYR A 246 1.36 23.91 13.98
C TYR A 246 0.89 22.57 13.45
N SER A 247 0.45 22.53 12.20
CA SER A 247 0.10 21.27 11.54
C SER A 247 0.25 21.41 10.03
N ALA A 248 0.62 20.33 9.36
CA ALA A 248 0.53 20.23 7.92
C ALA A 248 -0.29 18.99 7.54
N HIS A 249 -1.21 19.13 6.59
CA HIS A 249 -2.07 18.05 6.12
C HIS A 249 -2.34 18.20 4.63
N PHE A 250 -2.68 17.09 3.98
CA PHE A 250 -3.07 17.13 2.57
C PHE A 250 -4.57 17.33 2.42
N LEU A 251 -4.93 18.07 1.37
CA LEU A 251 -6.27 18.17 0.84
C LEU A 251 -6.16 17.87 -0.67
N GLY A 252 -6.63 16.70 -1.09
CA GLY A 252 -6.33 16.17 -2.43
C GLY A 252 -4.81 16.04 -2.65
N SER A 253 -4.31 16.63 -3.73
CA SER A 253 -2.89 16.68 -4.09
C SER A 253 -2.13 17.87 -3.49
N SER A 254 -2.78 18.74 -2.70
CA SER A 254 -2.17 19.96 -2.15
C SER A 254 -1.81 19.82 -0.68
N LEU A 255 -0.66 20.35 -0.28
CA LEU A 255 -0.23 20.43 1.11
C LEU A 255 -0.72 21.74 1.73
N VAL A 256 -1.42 21.65 2.87
CA VAL A 256 -1.93 22.81 3.62
C VAL A 256 -1.21 22.90 4.96
N ILE A 257 -0.51 24.02 5.17
CA ILE A 257 0.20 24.33 6.41
C ILE A 257 -0.66 25.27 7.24
N THR A 258 -0.88 24.94 8.51
CA THR A 258 -1.72 25.71 9.43
C THR A 258 -0.96 26.05 10.70
N SER A 259 -1.02 27.32 11.09
CA SER A 259 -0.48 27.85 12.34
C SER A 259 -1.61 28.43 13.18
N MET A 260 -1.94 27.79 14.31
CA MET A 260 -3.03 28.16 15.21
C MET A 260 -2.50 28.84 16.46
N LYS A 261 -2.89 30.09 16.72
CA LYS A 261 -2.52 30.82 17.95
C LYS A 261 -3.56 30.69 19.06
N ILE A 262 -4.83 30.73 18.67
CA ILE A 262 -6.00 30.59 19.55
C ILE A 262 -6.95 29.63 18.84
N LYS A 263 -7.73 28.86 19.60
CA LYS A 263 -8.72 27.94 19.05
C LYS A 263 -9.61 28.66 18.02
N GLY A 264 -9.66 28.14 16.80
CA GLY A 264 -10.45 28.68 15.68
C GLY A 264 -9.87 29.91 14.96
N LYS A 265 -8.80 30.54 15.47
CA LYS A 265 -8.15 31.69 14.83
C LYS A 265 -6.68 31.38 14.54
N GLY A 266 -6.38 31.19 13.26
CA GLY A 266 -5.04 30.85 12.80
C GLY A 266 -4.76 31.33 11.38
N PHE A 267 -3.56 31.01 10.92
CA PHE A 267 -3.08 31.25 9.57
C PHE A 267 -3.05 29.92 8.81
N GLN A 268 -3.55 29.91 7.57
CA GLN A 268 -3.47 28.75 6.68
C GLN A 268 -2.80 29.17 5.37
N HIS A 269 -1.89 28.32 4.91
CA HIS A 269 -1.18 28.50 3.66
C HIS A 269 -1.29 27.22 2.84
N CYS A 270 -1.84 27.34 1.64
CA CYS A 270 -1.84 26.25 0.66
C CYS A 270 -0.52 26.32 -0.13
N VAL A 271 0.27 25.26 -0.06
CA VAL A 271 1.52 25.15 -0.81
C VAL A 271 1.18 25.09 -2.30
N LYS A 272 1.78 25.99 -3.08
CA LYS A 272 1.60 26.10 -4.54
C LYS A 272 2.38 25.00 -5.29
N TYR A 273 2.15 23.75 -4.91
CA TYR A 273 2.77 22.57 -5.53
C TYR A 273 1.78 21.42 -5.55
N GLU A 274 1.68 20.75 -6.69
CA GLU A 274 0.80 19.60 -6.86
C GLU A 274 1.57 18.29 -6.67
N PHE A 275 1.26 17.58 -5.59
CA PHE A 275 1.88 16.29 -5.30
C PHE A 275 1.18 15.18 -6.08
N SER A 276 1.92 14.54 -6.98
CA SER A 276 1.44 13.36 -7.68
C SER A 276 1.44 12.15 -6.75
N PRO A 277 0.39 11.32 -6.78
CA PRO A 277 0.38 10.08 -6.03
C PRO A 277 1.51 9.17 -6.48
N ARG A 278 1.93 8.26 -5.60
CA ARG A 278 2.89 7.20 -5.88
C ARG A 278 4.25 7.69 -6.39
N LYS A 279 4.63 8.91 -6.00
CA LYS A 279 5.98 9.46 -6.14
C LYS A 279 6.53 9.87 -4.78
N TRP A 280 7.85 9.70 -4.61
CA TRP A 280 8.56 10.15 -3.42
C TRP A 280 8.96 11.61 -3.59
N TYR A 281 8.79 12.39 -2.52
CA TYR A 281 9.16 13.80 -2.45
C TYR A 281 9.89 14.07 -1.14
N MET A 282 10.98 14.84 -1.19
CA MET A 282 11.58 15.43 0.00
C MET A 282 10.86 16.75 0.28
N VAL A 283 10.07 16.80 1.35
CA VAL A 283 9.36 18.03 1.75
C VAL A 283 10.08 18.65 2.94
N THR A 284 10.41 19.94 2.83
CA THR A 284 10.96 20.72 3.94
C THR A 284 10.12 21.98 4.17
N ILE A 285 9.55 22.11 5.36
CA ILE A 285 8.76 23.26 5.78
C ILE A 285 9.57 24.04 6.81
N CYS A 286 9.91 25.29 6.49
CA CYS A 286 10.66 26.18 7.35
C CYS A 286 9.78 27.33 7.84
N HIS A 287 9.57 27.40 9.15
CA HIS A 287 9.00 28.55 9.84
C HIS A 287 10.15 29.45 10.27
N VAL A 288 10.41 30.54 9.55
CA VAL A 288 11.52 31.45 9.83
C VAL A 288 11.02 32.59 10.71
N TYR A 289 11.69 32.81 11.85
CA TYR A 289 11.36 33.93 12.74
C TYR A 289 12.26 35.12 12.45
N TYR A 290 11.64 36.30 12.32
CA TYR A 290 12.35 37.57 12.30
C TYR A 290 11.83 38.47 13.42
N ARG A 291 12.74 39.06 14.19
CA ARG A 291 12.41 39.93 15.33
C ARG A 291 11.97 41.34 14.91
N TRP A 292 12.58 41.87 13.85
CA TRP A 292 12.40 43.24 13.39
C TRP A 292 11.71 43.36 12.03
N SER A 293 11.28 42.24 11.46
CA SER A 293 10.53 42.17 10.20
C SER A 293 9.45 41.10 10.30
N ARG A 294 8.69 40.89 9.21
CA ARG A 294 7.69 39.82 9.16
C ARG A 294 8.40 38.48 9.16
N SER A 295 7.92 37.57 10.02
CA SER A 295 8.33 36.16 9.98
C SER A 295 7.81 35.52 8.69
N GLU A 296 8.34 34.35 8.34
CA GLU A 296 8.08 33.75 7.04
C GLU A 296 7.77 32.26 7.15
N LEU A 297 7.02 31.75 6.19
CA LEU A 297 6.85 30.34 5.93
C LEU A 297 7.42 30.02 4.55
N ARG A 298 8.34 29.07 4.49
CA ARG A 298 8.95 28.57 3.26
C ARG A 298 8.69 27.07 3.15
N CYS A 299 8.27 26.61 1.98
CA CYS A 299 8.10 25.19 1.68
C CYS A 299 8.97 24.82 0.48
N TYR A 300 9.81 23.81 0.69
CA TYR A 300 10.69 23.25 -0.32
C TYR A 300 10.22 21.83 -0.68
N VAL A 301 10.29 21.50 -1.96
CA VAL A 301 10.05 20.15 -2.49
C VAL A 301 11.26 19.76 -3.32
N ASP A 302 11.87 18.62 -2.99
CA ASP A 302 13.08 18.10 -3.65
C ASP A 302 14.24 19.12 -3.67
N GLY A 303 14.33 19.94 -2.62
CA GLY A 303 15.36 20.98 -2.46
C GLY A 303 15.01 22.33 -3.10
N GLU A 304 13.95 22.41 -3.90
CA GLU A 304 13.53 23.65 -4.57
C GLU A 304 12.48 24.40 -3.76
N LEU A 305 12.59 25.72 -3.67
CA LEU A 305 11.58 26.57 -3.00
C LEU A 305 10.33 26.68 -3.88
N VAL A 306 9.27 25.97 -3.51
CA VAL A 306 8.01 25.93 -4.29
C VAL A 306 6.94 26.87 -3.74
N SER A 307 7.03 27.26 -2.47
CA SER A 307 6.06 28.16 -1.87
C SER A 307 6.63 28.98 -0.74
N PHE A 308 6.18 30.23 -0.67
CA PHE A 308 6.63 31.23 0.28
C PHE A 308 5.48 32.15 0.67
N THR A 309 5.43 32.57 1.93
CA THR A 309 4.49 33.59 2.39
C THR A 309 4.96 34.27 3.67
N ASP A 310 4.62 35.56 3.81
CA ASP A 310 4.79 36.31 5.04
C ASP A 310 3.82 35.78 6.11
N MET A 311 4.35 35.55 7.30
CA MET A 311 3.58 35.18 8.47
C MET A 311 3.73 36.27 9.55
N SER A 312 2.71 37.11 9.70
CA SER A 312 2.65 38.10 10.79
C SER A 312 2.35 37.47 12.16
N TRP A 313 2.24 36.14 12.24
CA TRP A 313 1.67 35.40 13.36
C TRP A 313 2.73 34.56 14.09
N LEU A 314 3.07 34.94 15.32
CA LEU A 314 3.83 34.08 16.25
C LEU A 314 2.86 33.21 17.07
N VAL A 315 3.04 31.89 17.05
CA VAL A 315 2.32 30.96 17.91
C VAL A 315 3.11 30.80 19.21
N SER A 316 2.50 31.17 20.34
CA SER A 316 3.06 30.87 21.66
C SER A 316 2.47 29.56 22.16
N THR A 317 3.30 28.55 22.39
CA THR A 317 2.91 27.23 22.91
C THR A 317 3.18 27.08 24.41
N ASN A 318 3.45 28.19 25.13
CA ASN A 318 3.84 28.21 26.55
C ASN A 318 2.74 27.79 27.55
N ASP A 319 1.69 27.10 27.12
CA ASP A 319 0.80 26.41 28.05
C ASP A 319 1.54 25.17 28.57
N VAL A 320 2.41 25.40 29.57
CA VAL A 320 2.96 24.33 30.40
C VAL A 320 1.75 23.63 31.01
N SER A 321 1.55 22.35 30.74
CA SER A 321 0.67 21.54 31.56
C SER A 321 1.19 21.68 32.98
N LYS A 322 0.47 22.42 33.83
CA LYS A 322 0.66 22.35 35.27
C LYS A 322 0.34 20.90 35.62
N ASN A 323 1.37 20.08 35.78
CA ASN A 323 1.24 18.85 36.55
C ASN A 323 1.00 19.23 38.01
#